data_AF-A0A8A2VK19-F1
#
_entry.id   AF-A0A8A2VK19-F1
#
_cell.length_a   1.000
_cell.length_b   1.000
_cell.length_c   1.000
_cell.angle_alpha   90.00
_cell.angle_beta   90.00
_cell.angle_gamma   90.00
#
_symmetry.space_group_name_H-M   'P 1'
#
loop_
_entity.id
_entity.type
_entity.pdbx_description
1 polymer ?
#
loop_
_entity_poly.entity_id
_entity_poly.type
_entity_poly.pdbx_seq_one_letter_code
_entity_poly.pdbx_strand_id
1 'polypeptide(L)'
;MADDSQLEYDDERQVEEQPAQRPAAGQGTASELPIKEGAVFGAIAVIATYLAHLFLTAVSTAQSSPEAATIGEDLVVTEMVASWKAAGWSYLSAFGTGFEVDGEAATLGDAPNQAAAFAGGPFFLSELLLFLATVGGIVAAGYAVARYTDADDAADAAKAGATVAVPYLAFAALVALVMTHSFSEVPTVIELVEGEGSGVLGLSAGEFLNDAGDQVTSNVEFAPSTSDAILYAGLVVPVVLGALGGVLTKRREALETVMAKVQ
;
A
#
# COMPACT_ATOMS: atom_id res chain seq x y z
N MET A 1 -85.63 37.24 22.70
CA MET A 1 -84.92 36.48 21.66
C MET A 1 -83.50 36.37 22.18
N ALA A 2 -83.18 35.33 22.96
CA ALA A 2 -82.71 34.01 22.46
C ALA A 2 -81.51 34.24 21.53
N ASP A 3 -80.33 33.65 21.75
CA ASP A 3 -80.17 32.23 22.02
C ASP A 3 -78.75 31.89 22.52
N ASP A 4 -78.69 30.67 23.06
CA ASP A 4 -77.61 29.89 23.66
C ASP A 4 -76.22 29.92 23.00
N SER A 5 -75.19 29.91 23.84
CA SER A 5 -74.12 28.91 23.74
C SER A 5 -73.41 28.77 25.08
N GLN A 6 -73.96 27.87 25.89
CA GLN A 6 -73.22 27.12 26.90
C GLN A 6 -72.14 26.29 26.20
N LEU A 7 -70.90 26.30 26.69
CA LEU A 7 -70.12 25.07 26.83
C LEU A 7 -69.21 25.18 28.05
N GLU A 8 -69.63 24.42 29.06
CA GLU A 8 -68.95 24.03 30.28
C GLU A 8 -67.77 23.09 29.99
N TYR A 9 -66.66 23.36 30.70
CA TYR A 9 -65.74 22.48 31.46
C TYR A 9 -65.29 21.07 30.97
N ASP A 10 -64.16 20.70 31.59
CA ASP A 10 -63.45 19.41 31.65
C ASP A 10 -62.47 19.17 30.49
N ASP A 11 -61.20 18.85 30.71
CA ASP A 11 -60.65 17.97 31.74
C ASP A 11 -59.13 18.26 31.80
N GLU A 12 -58.65 18.88 32.87
CA GLU A 12 -57.22 18.96 33.19
C GLU A 12 -56.73 17.54 33.51
N ARG A 13 -56.51 16.73 32.47
CA ARG A 13 -55.69 15.55 32.60
C ARG A 13 -54.26 16.04 32.78
N GLN A 14 -53.87 16.10 34.05
CA GLN A 14 -52.53 15.81 34.50
C GLN A 14 -52.11 14.49 33.83
N VAL A 15 -51.57 14.61 32.62
CA VAL A 15 -50.66 13.62 32.08
C VAL A 15 -49.48 13.72 33.02
N GLU A 16 -49.47 12.84 34.03
CA GLU A 16 -48.24 12.46 34.72
C GLU A 16 -47.21 12.29 33.60
N GLU A 17 -46.31 13.27 33.51
CA GLU A 17 -45.03 13.14 32.83
C GLU A 17 -44.35 11.98 33.54
N GLN A 18 -44.71 10.77 33.14
CA GLN A 18 -43.87 9.61 33.24
C GLN A 18 -42.55 10.12 32.68
N PRO A 19 -41.50 10.32 33.50
CA PRO A 19 -40.21 10.62 32.95
C PRO A 19 -39.94 9.40 32.10
N ALA A 20 -40.12 9.54 30.78
CA ALA A 20 -39.71 8.55 29.83
C ALA A 20 -38.30 8.25 30.28
N GLN A 21 -38.12 7.06 30.85
CA GLN A 21 -36.81 6.51 31.12
C GLN A 21 -36.17 6.55 29.75
N ARG A 22 -35.45 7.65 29.48
CA ARG A 22 -34.47 7.72 28.41
C ARG A 22 -33.73 6.43 28.64
N PRO A 23 -33.83 5.44 27.72
CA PRO A 23 -33.06 4.24 27.88
C PRO A 23 -31.66 4.74 28.18
N ALA A 24 -31.16 4.38 29.36
CA ALA A 24 -29.84 4.78 29.77
C ALA A 24 -28.94 4.27 28.65
N ALA A 25 -28.53 5.18 27.75
CA ALA A 25 -27.52 4.97 26.74
C ALA A 25 -26.21 4.90 27.53
N GLY A 26 -26.11 3.81 28.25
CA GLY A 26 -25.17 3.57 29.32
C GLY A 26 -24.96 2.08 29.30
N GLN A 27 -24.28 1.63 28.26
CA GLN A 27 -23.44 0.44 28.27
C GLN A 27 -22.46 0.63 27.12
N GLY A 28 -21.21 0.86 27.49
CA GLY A 28 -20.11 1.16 26.58
C GLY A 28 -20.01 0.13 25.48
N THR A 29 -20.57 0.46 24.33
CA THR A 29 -20.13 -0.09 23.06
C THR A 29 -18.67 0.30 22.97
N ALA A 30 -17.77 -0.64 23.27
CA ALA A 30 -16.35 -0.49 23.00
C ALA A 30 -16.25 0.14 21.62
N SER A 31 -15.71 1.36 21.55
CA SER A 31 -15.74 2.24 20.38
C SER A 31 -15.40 1.41 19.15
N GLU A 32 -16.42 1.09 18.34
CA GLU A 32 -16.28 0.13 17.24
C GLU A 32 -15.34 0.79 16.24
N LEU A 33 -14.22 0.13 15.93
CA LEU A 33 -13.24 0.69 15.00
C LEU A 33 -13.93 0.94 13.65
N PRO A 34 -13.71 2.10 13.00
CA PRO A 34 -14.34 2.45 11.73
C PRO A 34 -13.70 1.71 10.55
N ILE A 35 -13.74 0.38 10.59
CA ILE A 35 -13.07 -0.51 9.64
C ILE A 35 -13.65 -0.33 8.24
N LYS A 36 -14.95 -0.03 8.12
CA LYS A 36 -15.61 0.17 6.82
C LYS A 36 -15.09 1.43 6.13
N GLU A 37 -15.00 2.52 6.87
CA GLU A 37 -14.51 3.81 6.39
C GLU A 37 -13.02 3.69 6.05
N GLY A 38 -12.23 3.07 6.94
CA GLY A 38 -10.83 2.73 6.70
C GLY A 38 -10.61 1.94 5.42
N ALA A 39 -11.41 0.90 5.20
CA ALA A 39 -11.33 0.08 4.01
C ALA A 39 -11.62 0.87 2.73
N VAL A 40 -12.64 1.75 2.74
CA VAL A 40 -12.99 2.57 1.56
C VAL A 40 -11.90 3.59 1.25
N PHE A 41 -11.50 4.41 2.22
CA PHE A 41 -10.48 5.45 1.99
C PHE A 41 -9.11 4.84 1.70
N GLY A 42 -8.73 3.77 2.39
CA GLY A 42 -7.50 3.05 2.13
C GLY A 42 -7.50 2.41 0.74
N ALA A 43 -8.60 1.80 0.29
CA ALA A 43 -8.68 1.20 -1.05
C ALA A 43 -8.55 2.26 -2.16
N ILE A 44 -9.19 3.42 -1.99
CA ILE A 44 -9.03 4.55 -2.91
C ILE A 44 -7.57 4.99 -2.98
N ALA A 45 -6.89 5.11 -1.83
CA ALA A 45 -5.49 5.50 -1.78
C ALA A 45 -4.57 4.45 -2.43
N VAL A 46 -4.74 3.15 -2.13
CA VAL A 46 -4.01 2.06 -2.77
C VAL A 46 -4.17 2.11 -4.29
N ILE A 47 -5.41 2.16 -4.78
CA ILE A 47 -5.69 2.15 -6.23
C ILE A 47 -5.07 3.38 -6.89
N ALA A 48 -5.29 4.58 -6.34
CA ALA A 48 -4.77 5.81 -6.92
C ALA A 48 -3.23 5.82 -6.98
N THR A 49 -2.58 5.37 -5.92
CA THR A 49 -1.11 5.35 -5.84
C THR A 49 -0.52 4.24 -6.71
N TYR A 50 -1.11 3.05 -6.74
CA TYR A 50 -0.70 1.99 -7.67
C TYR A 50 -0.87 2.41 -9.14
N LEU A 51 -1.99 3.06 -9.50
CA LEU A 51 -2.19 3.55 -10.86
C LEU A 51 -1.16 4.63 -11.25
N ALA A 52 -0.68 5.43 -10.29
CA ALA A 52 0.40 6.38 -10.54
C ALA A 52 1.73 5.67 -10.86
N HIS A 53 2.03 4.59 -10.13
CA HIS A 53 3.20 3.74 -10.42
C HIS A 53 3.03 3.10 -11.80
N LEU A 54 1.89 2.48 -12.06
CA LEU A 54 1.57 1.85 -13.35
C LEU A 54 1.72 2.82 -14.51
N PHE A 55 1.21 4.04 -14.38
CA PHE A 55 1.31 5.04 -15.42
C PHE A 55 2.78 5.41 -15.71
N LEU A 56 3.57 5.72 -14.67
CA LEU A 56 4.97 6.08 -14.87
C LEU A 56 5.81 4.91 -15.38
N THR A 57 5.56 3.70 -14.88
CA THR A 57 6.17 2.47 -15.40
C THR A 57 5.82 2.28 -16.87
N ALA A 58 4.56 2.37 -17.26
CA ALA A 58 4.16 2.22 -18.66
C ALA A 58 4.82 3.26 -19.59
N VAL A 59 4.95 4.51 -19.14
CA VAL A 59 5.65 5.57 -19.90
C VAL A 59 7.14 5.25 -20.05
N SER A 60 7.78 4.75 -18.99
CA SER A 60 9.19 4.34 -18.98
C SER A 60 9.44 3.12 -19.88
N THR A 61 8.62 2.07 -19.75
CA THR A 61 8.71 0.86 -20.57
C THR A 61 8.52 1.17 -22.05
N ALA A 62 7.62 2.10 -22.41
CA ALA A 62 7.40 2.50 -23.80
C ALA A 62 8.63 3.14 -24.48
N GLN A 63 9.60 3.61 -23.70
CA GLN A 63 10.86 4.17 -24.20
C GLN A 63 12.03 3.19 -24.13
N SER A 64 11.81 2.00 -23.55
CA SER A 64 12.81 0.95 -23.40
C SER A 64 12.75 -0.03 -24.56
N SER A 65 13.90 -0.55 -24.97
CA SER A 65 14.00 -1.67 -25.93
C SER A 65 14.45 -2.93 -25.19
N PRO A 66 13.97 -4.12 -25.59
CA PRO A 66 14.52 -5.36 -25.07
C PRO A 66 16.01 -5.47 -25.37
N GLU A 67 16.72 -6.21 -24.52
CA GLU A 67 18.11 -6.52 -24.75
C GLU A 67 18.25 -7.63 -25.80
N ALA A 68 19.35 -7.58 -26.56
CA ALA A 68 19.65 -8.58 -27.56
C ALA A 68 21.11 -9.00 -27.44
N ALA A 69 21.33 -10.31 -27.31
CA ALA A 69 22.66 -10.90 -27.20
C ALA A 69 22.82 -12.06 -28.19
N THR A 70 24.04 -12.26 -28.69
CA THR A 70 24.36 -13.43 -29.53
C THR A 70 24.91 -14.53 -28.66
N ILE A 71 24.29 -15.70 -28.70
CA ILE A 71 24.66 -16.88 -27.91
C ILE A 71 24.90 -18.03 -28.88
N GLY A 72 26.16 -18.45 -28.98
CA GLY A 72 26.59 -19.34 -30.06
C GLY A 72 26.34 -18.70 -31.43
N GLU A 73 25.44 -19.28 -32.22
CA GLU A 73 25.06 -18.78 -33.55
C GLU A 73 23.69 -18.07 -33.56
N ASP A 74 22.98 -18.06 -32.42
CA ASP A 74 21.61 -17.55 -32.32
C ASP A 74 21.56 -16.14 -31.71
N LEU A 75 20.69 -15.29 -32.26
CA LEU A 75 20.35 -13.99 -31.68
C LEU A 75 19.19 -14.19 -30.70
N VAL A 76 19.46 -14.01 -29.40
CA VAL A 76 18.46 -14.09 -28.33
C VAL A 76 18.03 -12.67 -27.98
N VAL A 77 16.72 -12.41 -28.09
CA VAL A 77 16.09 -11.15 -27.67
C VAL A 77 15.32 -11.43 -26.38
N THR A 78 15.59 -10.67 -25.33
CA THR A 78 14.99 -10.88 -24.02
C THR A 78 13.52 -10.45 -24.00
N GLU A 79 12.68 -11.12 -23.19
CA GLU A 79 11.33 -10.64 -22.95
C GLU A 79 11.35 -9.44 -21.99
N MET A 80 10.57 -8.41 -22.31
CA MET A 80 10.34 -7.29 -21.40
C MET A 80 9.37 -7.70 -20.30
N VAL A 81 9.66 -7.32 -19.06
CA VAL A 81 8.69 -7.57 -17.99
C VAL A 81 7.44 -6.73 -18.22
N ALA A 82 6.28 -7.38 -18.10
CA ALA A 82 4.99 -6.71 -18.23
C ALA A 82 4.90 -5.52 -17.26
N SER A 83 4.50 -4.36 -17.77
CA SER A 83 4.52 -3.08 -17.03
C SER A 83 3.74 -3.10 -15.73
N TRP A 84 2.69 -3.92 -15.63
CA TRP A 84 1.90 -4.09 -14.41
C TRP A 84 2.65 -4.85 -13.30
N LYS A 85 3.54 -5.79 -13.65
CA LYS A 85 4.44 -6.44 -12.68
C LYS A 85 5.50 -5.46 -12.20
N ALA A 86 6.16 -4.79 -13.13
CA ALA A 86 7.15 -3.75 -12.83
C ALA A 86 6.59 -2.61 -11.96
N ALA A 87 5.35 -2.19 -12.23
CA ALA A 87 4.65 -1.21 -11.40
C ALA A 87 4.35 -1.73 -9.99
N GLY A 88 3.98 -3.01 -9.85
CA GLY A 88 3.78 -3.65 -8.56
C GLY A 88 5.07 -3.70 -7.73
N TRP A 89 6.19 -4.02 -8.38
CA TRP A 89 7.50 -3.99 -7.73
C TRP A 89 7.93 -2.59 -7.32
N SER A 90 7.78 -1.60 -8.21
CA SER A 90 8.02 -0.18 -7.87
C SER A 90 7.13 0.30 -6.73
N TYR A 91 5.87 -0.12 -6.71
CA TYR A 91 4.94 0.22 -5.63
C TYR A 91 5.39 -0.36 -4.28
N LEU A 92 5.77 -1.65 -4.25
CA LEU A 92 6.23 -2.31 -3.03
C LEU A 92 7.57 -1.75 -2.52
N SER A 93 8.47 -1.35 -3.41
CA SER A 93 9.76 -0.74 -3.02
C SER A 93 9.59 0.61 -2.33
N ALA A 94 8.51 1.37 -2.64
CA ALA A 94 8.19 2.61 -1.94
C ALA A 94 7.92 2.43 -0.43
N PHE A 95 7.62 1.19 0.00
CA PHE A 95 7.46 0.81 1.41
C PHE A 95 8.73 0.23 2.05
N GLY A 96 9.81 0.09 1.28
CA GLY A 96 11.04 -0.59 1.70
C GLY A 96 10.94 -2.12 1.65
N THR A 97 10.04 -2.67 0.84
CA THR A 97 9.92 -4.12 0.64
C THR A 97 11.18 -4.66 -0.07
N GLY A 98 11.80 -5.70 0.49
CA GLY A 98 12.90 -6.42 -0.17
C GLY A 98 12.43 -7.30 -1.33
N PHE A 99 13.39 -7.77 -2.13
CA PHE A 99 13.15 -8.70 -3.23
C PHE A 99 13.98 -9.95 -3.06
N GLU A 100 13.61 -11.00 -3.78
CA GLU A 100 14.28 -12.29 -3.72
C GLU A 100 14.45 -12.86 -5.13
N VAL A 101 15.57 -13.55 -5.33
CA VAL A 101 15.87 -14.36 -6.52
C VAL A 101 16.05 -15.80 -6.07
N ASP A 102 15.14 -16.69 -6.45
CA ASP A 102 15.12 -18.08 -5.99
C ASP A 102 15.32 -18.25 -4.47
N GLY A 103 14.82 -17.29 -3.70
CA GLY A 103 14.91 -17.26 -2.23
C GLY A 103 16.15 -16.56 -1.67
N GLU A 104 17.10 -16.16 -2.50
CA GLU A 104 18.24 -15.32 -2.09
C GLU A 104 17.88 -13.85 -2.13
N ALA A 105 18.45 -13.06 -1.20
CA ALA A 105 18.11 -11.65 -1.08
C ALA A 105 18.56 -10.85 -2.32
N ALA A 106 17.65 -9.99 -2.78
CA ALA A 106 17.82 -9.13 -3.94
C ALA A 106 17.20 -7.75 -3.69
N THR A 107 17.46 -6.84 -4.62
CA THR A 107 16.88 -5.51 -4.68
C THR A 107 16.12 -5.33 -5.99
N LEU A 108 15.30 -4.28 -6.05
CA LEU A 108 14.62 -3.93 -7.30
C LEU A 108 15.60 -3.63 -8.45
N GLY A 109 16.81 -3.15 -8.12
CA GLY A 109 17.84 -2.83 -9.11
C GLY A 109 18.49 -4.05 -9.76
N ASP A 110 18.38 -5.23 -9.14
CA ASP A 110 18.95 -6.47 -9.67
C ASP A 110 18.09 -7.08 -10.78
N ALA A 111 16.83 -6.65 -10.88
CA ALA A 111 15.88 -7.33 -11.71
C ALA A 111 16.06 -6.92 -13.19
N PRO A 112 16.22 -7.87 -14.12
CA PRO A 112 16.55 -7.58 -15.52
C PRO A 112 15.30 -7.15 -16.30
N ASN A 113 15.52 -6.39 -17.37
CA ASN A 113 14.46 -5.98 -18.32
C ASN A 113 13.20 -5.36 -17.68
N GLN A 114 13.37 -4.74 -16.51
CA GLN A 114 12.32 -4.11 -15.69
C GLN A 114 11.75 -2.80 -16.25
N ALA A 115 12.26 -2.37 -17.40
CA ALA A 115 12.38 -0.99 -17.89
C ALA A 115 13.69 -0.32 -17.45
N ALA A 116 14.59 -0.11 -18.41
CA ALA A 116 15.91 0.51 -18.29
C ALA A 116 15.91 1.98 -17.80
N ALA A 117 14.86 2.46 -17.12
CA ALA A 117 14.72 3.86 -16.70
C ALA A 117 14.56 4.11 -15.20
N PHE A 118 14.19 3.13 -14.35
CA PHE A 118 14.14 3.39 -12.90
C PHE A 118 15.49 3.16 -12.22
N ALA A 119 16.25 2.16 -12.64
CA ALA A 119 17.51 1.80 -11.97
C ALA A 119 18.76 2.61 -12.43
N GLY A 120 18.67 3.46 -13.47
CA GLY A 120 19.83 4.18 -14.02
C GLY A 120 19.56 5.59 -14.53
N GLY A 121 19.99 6.62 -13.81
CA GLY A 121 19.94 8.03 -14.26
C GLY A 121 18.69 8.82 -13.84
N PRO A 122 18.36 9.97 -14.46
CA PRO A 122 17.70 11.20 -13.92
C PRO A 122 16.30 11.08 -13.28
N PHE A 123 15.82 9.87 -13.01
CA PHE A 123 14.49 9.55 -12.51
C PHE A 123 14.36 9.52 -10.98
N PHE A 124 15.41 9.87 -10.22
CA PHE A 124 15.33 10.13 -8.77
C PHE A 124 14.14 11.01 -8.38
N LEU A 125 13.81 12.01 -9.21
CA LEU A 125 12.67 12.88 -8.95
C LEU A 125 11.33 12.13 -9.08
N SER A 126 11.21 11.22 -10.05
CA SER A 126 10.00 10.42 -10.23
C SER A 126 9.81 9.41 -9.11
N GLU A 127 10.87 8.75 -8.65
CA GLU A 127 10.84 7.86 -7.49
C GLU A 127 10.45 8.63 -6.23
N LEU A 128 11.06 9.80 -6.01
CA LEU A 128 10.70 10.67 -4.89
C LEU A 128 9.23 11.10 -4.96
N LEU A 129 8.73 11.47 -6.14
CA LEU A 129 7.33 11.86 -6.31
C LEU A 129 6.38 10.69 -6.06
N LEU A 130 6.71 9.50 -6.53
CA LEU A 130 5.92 8.27 -6.28
C LEU A 130 5.95 7.87 -4.81
N PHE A 131 7.10 7.98 -4.16
CA PHE A 131 7.24 7.79 -2.72
C PHE A 131 6.36 8.79 -1.94
N LEU A 132 6.46 10.08 -2.26
CA LEU A 132 5.65 11.13 -1.64
C LEU A 132 4.16 10.96 -1.91
N ALA A 133 3.78 10.53 -3.12
CA ALA A 133 2.39 10.23 -3.47
C ALA A 133 1.85 9.05 -2.65
N THR A 134 2.67 8.01 -2.45
CA THR A 134 2.30 6.81 -1.69
C THR A 134 2.15 7.13 -0.20
N VAL A 135 3.19 7.70 0.41
CA VAL A 135 3.20 8.10 1.82
C VAL A 135 2.13 9.14 2.09
N GLY A 136 2.06 10.18 1.25
CA GLY A 136 1.06 11.25 1.34
C GLY A 136 -0.37 10.73 1.16
N GLY A 137 -0.58 9.76 0.26
CA GLY A 137 -1.87 9.11 0.04
C GLY A 137 -2.37 8.37 1.28
N ILE A 138 -1.50 7.64 1.98
CA ILE A 138 -1.84 6.94 3.22
C ILE A 138 -2.19 7.93 4.33
N VAL A 139 -1.36 8.96 4.52
CA VAL A 139 -1.60 10.01 5.52
C VAL A 139 -2.92 10.74 5.23
N ALA A 140 -3.19 11.08 3.97
CA ALA A 140 -4.44 11.72 3.55
C ALA A 140 -5.65 10.81 3.79
N ALA A 141 -5.53 9.50 3.53
CA ALA A 141 -6.58 8.53 3.82
C ALA A 141 -6.85 8.44 5.33
N GLY A 142 -5.80 8.35 6.15
CA GLY A 142 -5.95 8.32 7.61
C GLY A 142 -6.60 9.58 8.17
N TYR A 143 -6.22 10.75 7.64
CA TYR A 143 -6.87 12.03 7.95
C TYR A 143 -8.35 12.03 7.55
N ALA A 144 -8.68 11.52 6.36
CA ALA A 144 -10.04 11.47 5.86
C ALA A 144 -10.94 10.58 6.72
N VAL A 145 -10.45 9.40 7.14
CA VAL A 145 -11.19 8.50 8.05
C VAL A 145 -11.48 9.21 9.37
N ALA A 146 -10.46 9.72 10.06
CA ALA A 146 -10.63 10.38 11.35
C ALA A 146 -11.56 11.60 11.27
N ARG A 147 -11.50 12.35 10.16
CA ARG A 147 -12.40 13.49 9.93
C ARG A 147 -13.84 13.07 9.68
N TYR A 148 -14.03 11.97 8.95
CA TYR A 148 -15.36 11.45 8.60
C TYR A 148 -16.07 10.81 9.80
N THR A 149 -15.32 10.11 10.65
CA THR A 149 -15.86 9.43 11.84
C THR A 149 -16.01 10.37 13.04
N ASP A 150 -15.66 11.64 12.88
CA ASP A 150 -15.68 12.69 13.92
C ASP A 150 -15.03 12.22 15.23
N ALA A 151 -13.81 11.67 15.13
CA ALA A 151 -13.12 11.10 16.29
C ALA A 151 -13.04 12.09 17.46
N ASP A 152 -13.30 11.63 18.68
CA ASP A 152 -13.43 12.50 19.84
C ASP A 152 -12.09 13.12 20.27
N ASP A 153 -11.03 12.30 20.30
CA ASP A 153 -9.68 12.70 20.73
C ASP A 153 -8.59 12.20 19.77
N ALA A 154 -7.33 12.57 20.05
CA ALA A 154 -6.18 12.18 19.23
C ALA A 154 -5.93 10.66 19.19
N ALA A 155 -6.24 9.93 20.26
CA ALA A 155 -6.04 8.48 20.32
C ALA A 155 -7.09 7.74 19.48
N ASP A 156 -8.35 8.18 19.53
CA ASP A 156 -9.41 7.65 18.70
C ASP A 156 -9.22 8.03 17.23
N ALA A 157 -8.71 9.23 16.95
CA ALA A 157 -8.32 9.64 15.59
C ALA A 157 -7.18 8.76 15.05
N ALA A 158 -6.18 8.42 15.87
CA ALA A 158 -5.10 7.52 15.50
C ALA A 158 -5.60 6.10 15.18
N LYS A 159 -6.48 5.55 16.03
CA LYS A 159 -7.10 4.23 15.82
C LYS A 159 -7.94 4.22 14.54
N ALA A 160 -8.75 5.25 14.33
CA ALA A 160 -9.53 5.42 13.12
C ALA A 160 -8.63 5.48 11.89
N GLY A 161 -7.58 6.31 11.92
CA GLY A 161 -6.61 6.40 10.84
C GLY A 161 -5.88 5.09 10.54
N ALA A 162 -5.53 4.29 11.56
CA ALA A 162 -4.86 3.00 11.39
C ALA A 162 -5.69 1.96 10.61
N THR A 163 -7.02 2.11 10.57
CA THR A 163 -7.90 1.17 9.84
C THR A 163 -7.68 1.19 8.32
N VAL A 164 -7.01 2.23 7.77
CA VAL A 164 -6.63 2.27 6.36
C VAL A 164 -5.69 1.13 5.97
N ALA A 165 -5.01 0.48 6.92
CA ALA A 165 -4.09 -0.61 6.65
C ALA A 165 -4.76 -1.86 6.06
N VAL A 166 -6.05 -2.08 6.31
CA VAL A 166 -6.77 -3.29 5.84
C VAL A 166 -6.65 -3.52 4.32
N PRO A 167 -6.97 -2.54 3.44
CA PRO A 167 -6.79 -2.70 2.01
C PRO A 167 -5.33 -2.79 1.58
N TYR A 168 -4.39 -2.15 2.27
CA TYR A 168 -2.96 -2.29 1.99
C TYR A 168 -2.47 -3.71 2.28
N LEU A 169 -2.90 -4.32 3.39
CA LEU A 169 -2.58 -5.70 3.73
C LEU A 169 -3.06 -6.67 2.65
N ALA A 170 -4.32 -6.54 2.24
CA ALA A 170 -4.89 -7.38 1.19
C ALA A 170 -4.14 -7.18 -0.14
N PHE A 171 -3.84 -5.93 -0.50
CA PHE A 171 -3.13 -5.61 -1.73
C PHE A 171 -1.68 -6.12 -1.72
N ALA A 172 -0.94 -5.91 -0.63
CA ALA A 172 0.44 -6.38 -0.48
C ALA A 172 0.55 -7.90 -0.60
N ALA A 173 -0.37 -8.65 0.03
CA ALA A 173 -0.42 -10.10 -0.10
C ALA A 173 -0.72 -10.54 -1.55
N LEU A 174 -1.66 -9.87 -2.22
CA LEU A 174 -1.99 -10.18 -3.62
C LEU A 174 -0.83 -9.88 -4.56
N VAL A 175 -0.20 -8.71 -4.42
CA VAL A 175 0.91 -8.29 -5.29
C VAL A 175 2.14 -9.17 -5.04
N ALA A 176 2.48 -9.50 -3.79
CA ALA A 176 3.59 -10.40 -3.50
C ALA A 176 3.45 -11.76 -4.21
N LEU A 177 2.24 -12.31 -4.27
CA LEU A 177 1.98 -13.60 -4.90
C LEU A 177 1.88 -13.53 -6.44
N VAL A 178 1.26 -12.47 -6.97
CA VAL A 178 0.93 -12.39 -8.40
C VAL A 178 2.09 -11.79 -9.22
N MET A 179 2.95 -10.99 -8.59
CA MET A 179 4.04 -10.30 -9.29
C MET A 179 5.33 -11.09 -9.39
N THR A 180 5.36 -12.35 -8.95
CA THR A 180 6.47 -13.26 -9.24
C THR A 180 6.69 -13.36 -10.76
N HIS A 181 7.95 -13.32 -11.21
CA HIS A 181 8.32 -13.46 -12.61
C HIS A 181 9.48 -14.44 -12.76
N SER A 182 9.42 -15.26 -13.80
CA SER A 182 10.45 -16.25 -14.09
C SER A 182 11.18 -15.88 -15.36
N PHE A 183 12.51 -15.79 -15.28
CA PHE A 183 13.39 -15.54 -16.41
C PHE A 183 13.88 -16.88 -16.98
N SER A 184 13.91 -16.99 -18.31
CA SER A 184 14.24 -18.24 -19.01
C SER A 184 15.20 -18.07 -20.17
N GLU A 185 15.67 -16.84 -20.38
CA GLU A 185 16.66 -16.48 -21.40
C GLU A 185 18.04 -16.41 -20.76
N VAL A 186 19.04 -16.94 -21.45
CA VAL A 186 20.42 -16.94 -20.95
C VAL A 186 20.93 -15.53 -20.59
N PRO A 187 20.69 -14.46 -21.40
CA PRO A 187 21.16 -13.12 -21.03
C PRO A 187 20.55 -12.61 -19.72
N THR A 188 19.25 -12.88 -19.48
CA THR A 188 18.55 -12.40 -18.28
C THR A 188 18.96 -13.17 -17.05
N VAL A 189 19.19 -14.49 -17.18
CA VAL A 189 19.72 -15.33 -16.11
C VAL A 189 21.14 -14.88 -15.71
N ILE A 190 22.01 -14.62 -16.70
CA ILE A 190 23.37 -14.14 -16.44
C ILE A 190 23.34 -12.75 -15.80
N GLU A 191 22.54 -11.81 -16.32
CA GLU A 191 22.43 -10.46 -15.76
C GLU A 191 21.97 -10.50 -14.30
N LEU A 192 20.95 -11.31 -14.00
CA LEU A 192 20.37 -11.41 -12.67
C LEU A 192 21.31 -12.06 -11.64
N VAL A 193 22.07 -13.09 -12.05
CA VAL A 193 22.88 -13.90 -11.12
C VAL A 193 24.37 -13.50 -11.10
N GLU A 194 24.89 -13.00 -12.22
CA GLU A 194 26.31 -12.70 -12.41
C GLU A 194 26.58 -11.30 -12.97
N GLY A 195 25.54 -10.49 -13.19
CA GLY A 195 25.67 -9.16 -13.79
C GLY A 195 26.58 -8.22 -12.98
N GLU A 196 27.26 -7.31 -13.68
CA GLU A 196 28.05 -6.23 -13.05
C GLU A 196 27.10 -5.30 -12.27
N GLY A 197 26.86 -5.62 -11.01
CA GLY A 197 25.90 -4.90 -10.16
C GLY A 197 24.87 -5.79 -9.48
N SER A 198 24.79 -7.08 -9.83
CA SER A 198 23.94 -8.03 -9.11
C SER A 198 24.38 -8.11 -7.64
N GLY A 199 23.47 -7.71 -6.76
CA GLY A 199 23.59 -7.84 -5.31
C GLY A 199 23.19 -9.22 -4.80
N VAL A 200 22.76 -10.13 -5.70
CA VAL A 200 22.28 -11.46 -5.34
C VAL A 200 23.46 -12.33 -4.97
N LEU A 201 23.55 -12.69 -3.69
CA LEU A 201 24.62 -13.55 -3.18
C LEU A 201 24.14 -15.01 -3.16
N GLY A 202 25.06 -15.94 -3.41
CA GLY A 202 24.80 -17.37 -3.20
C GLY A 202 24.28 -18.13 -4.41
N LEU A 203 23.97 -17.45 -5.51
CA LEU A 203 23.62 -18.06 -6.79
C LEU A 203 24.78 -17.99 -7.78
N SER A 204 24.84 -18.93 -8.72
CA SER A 204 25.77 -18.88 -9.86
C SER A 204 25.08 -19.29 -11.16
N ALA A 205 25.51 -18.75 -12.30
CA ALA A 205 24.84 -19.07 -13.57
C ALA A 205 24.93 -20.57 -13.90
N GLY A 206 25.96 -21.29 -13.43
CA GLY A 206 26.09 -22.73 -13.60
C GLY A 206 24.99 -23.57 -12.91
N GLU A 207 24.19 -22.99 -12.03
CA GLU A 207 23.02 -23.67 -11.43
C GLU A 207 21.80 -23.63 -12.36
N PHE A 208 21.75 -22.66 -13.27
CA PHE A 208 20.61 -22.37 -14.13
C PHE A 208 20.90 -22.61 -15.61
N LEU A 209 22.18 -22.68 -15.99
CA LEU A 209 22.65 -22.91 -17.34
C LEU A 209 23.28 -24.28 -17.49
N ASN A 210 23.28 -24.82 -18.71
CA ASN A 210 24.05 -26.01 -19.05
C ASN A 210 25.57 -25.75 -18.97
N ASP A 211 26.38 -26.81 -19.05
CA ASP A 211 27.86 -26.71 -19.01
C ASP A 211 28.46 -25.80 -20.11
N ALA A 212 27.74 -25.61 -21.22
CA ALA A 212 28.15 -24.74 -22.33
C ALA A 212 27.79 -23.26 -22.09
N GLY A 213 26.93 -22.96 -21.12
CA GLY A 213 26.44 -21.61 -20.82
C GLY A 213 25.52 -21.03 -21.91
N ASP A 214 24.98 -21.86 -22.81
CA ASP A 214 24.20 -21.41 -23.97
C ASP A 214 22.71 -21.76 -23.90
N GLN A 215 22.29 -22.49 -22.87
CA GLN A 215 20.90 -22.85 -22.65
C GLN A 215 20.52 -22.82 -21.17
N VAL A 216 19.34 -22.26 -20.86
CA VAL A 216 18.74 -22.30 -19.53
C VAL A 216 18.16 -23.69 -19.25
N THR A 217 18.64 -24.34 -18.19
CA THR A 217 18.17 -25.65 -17.70
C THR A 217 17.11 -25.54 -16.62
N SER A 218 17.12 -24.44 -15.85
CA SER A 218 16.08 -24.09 -14.88
C SER A 218 15.81 -22.60 -14.93
N ASN A 219 14.54 -22.22 -14.91
CA ASN A 219 14.17 -20.80 -14.85
C ASN A 219 14.62 -20.20 -13.51
N VAL A 220 14.92 -18.91 -13.53
CA VAL A 220 15.23 -18.13 -12.32
C VAL A 220 14.01 -17.32 -11.92
N GLU A 221 13.57 -17.42 -10.67
CA GLU A 221 12.41 -16.70 -10.17
C GLU A 221 12.82 -15.40 -9.45
N PHE A 222 12.29 -14.26 -9.89
CA PHE A 222 12.39 -12.98 -9.19
C PHE A 222 11.02 -12.59 -8.62
N ALA A 223 10.98 -12.26 -7.33
CA ALA A 223 9.75 -11.90 -6.63
C ALA A 223 9.97 -10.88 -5.51
N PRO A 224 8.95 -10.14 -5.08
CA PRO A 224 8.99 -9.44 -3.81
C PRO A 224 9.09 -10.43 -2.66
N SER A 225 9.88 -10.10 -1.64
CA SER A 225 9.86 -10.87 -0.39
C SER A 225 8.47 -10.81 0.22
N THR A 226 7.78 -11.96 0.28
CA THR A 226 6.39 -12.03 0.72
C THR A 226 6.24 -11.59 2.18
N SER A 227 7.22 -11.93 3.02
CA SER A 227 7.27 -11.48 4.42
C SER A 227 7.39 -9.97 4.53
N ASP A 228 8.31 -9.36 3.77
CA ASP A 228 8.52 -7.92 3.80
C ASP A 228 7.33 -7.16 3.22
N ALA A 229 6.72 -7.67 2.14
CA ALA A 229 5.55 -7.06 1.53
C ALA A 229 4.39 -7.02 2.53
N ILE A 230 4.09 -8.14 3.18
CA ILE A 230 3.00 -8.21 4.18
C ILE A 230 3.32 -7.33 5.39
N LEU A 231 4.56 -7.39 5.89
CA LEU A 231 4.96 -6.68 7.11
C LEU A 231 5.06 -5.17 6.88
N TYR A 232 5.86 -4.72 5.93
CA TYR A 232 6.13 -3.31 5.70
C TYR A 232 5.01 -2.64 4.91
N ALA A 233 4.72 -3.14 3.70
CA ALA A 233 3.74 -2.54 2.81
C ALA A 233 2.29 -2.81 3.25
N GLY A 234 2.03 -3.97 3.86
CA GLY A 234 0.69 -4.37 4.29
C GLY A 234 0.28 -3.85 5.67
N LEU A 235 1.23 -3.71 6.60
CA LEU A 235 0.92 -3.49 8.01
C LEU A 235 1.63 -2.27 8.62
N VAL A 236 2.96 -2.33 8.79
CA VAL A 236 3.72 -1.36 9.59
C VAL A 236 3.59 0.05 9.03
N VAL A 237 3.88 0.24 7.75
CA VAL A 237 3.87 1.58 7.14
C VAL A 237 2.44 2.14 7.05
N PRO A 238 1.43 1.40 6.55
CA PRO A 238 0.05 1.89 6.52
C PRO A 238 -0.54 2.20 7.89
N VAL A 239 -0.28 1.37 8.90
CA VAL A 239 -0.78 1.60 10.28
C VAL A 239 -0.17 2.88 10.85
N VAL A 240 1.15 3.04 10.76
CA VAL A 240 1.85 4.21 11.33
C VAL A 240 1.44 5.49 10.62
N LEU A 241 1.49 5.50 9.28
CA LEU A 241 1.16 6.69 8.49
C LEU A 241 -0.34 7.02 8.54
N GLY A 242 -1.20 6.00 8.53
CA GLY A 242 -2.65 6.16 8.68
C GLY A 242 -2.99 6.76 10.05
N ALA A 243 -2.37 6.25 11.12
CA ALA A 243 -2.53 6.81 12.46
C ALA A 243 -2.03 8.26 12.55
N LEU A 244 -0.87 8.58 11.96
CA LEU A 244 -0.36 9.95 11.88
C LEU A 244 -1.33 10.87 11.14
N GLY A 245 -1.87 10.42 10.00
CA GLY A 245 -2.94 11.10 9.27
C GLY A 245 -4.13 11.42 10.16
N GLY A 246 -4.59 10.44 10.93
CA GLY A 246 -5.66 10.60 11.91
C GLY A 246 -5.34 11.67 12.95
N VAL A 247 -4.18 11.57 13.61
CA VAL A 247 -3.75 12.53 14.66
C VAL A 247 -3.67 13.98 14.16
N LEU A 248 -3.34 14.20 12.87
CA LEU A 248 -3.30 15.55 12.30
C LEU A 248 -4.65 16.28 12.35
N THR A 249 -5.78 15.56 12.43
CA THR A 249 -7.12 16.16 12.67
C THR A 249 -7.23 16.80 14.07
N LYS A 250 -6.45 16.33 15.05
CA LYS A 250 -6.45 16.73 16.47
C LYS A 250 -5.12 17.37 16.90
N ARG A 251 -4.45 18.08 15.98
CA ARG A 251 -3.11 18.65 16.20
C ARG A 251 -2.93 19.45 17.50
N ARG A 252 -3.96 20.16 17.97
CA ARG A 252 -3.88 20.99 19.19
C ARG A 252 -3.80 20.14 20.44
N GLU A 253 -4.74 19.21 20.60
CA GLU A 253 -4.79 18.27 21.73
C GLU A 253 -3.56 17.35 21.77
N ALA A 254 -3.07 16.92 20.60
CA ALA A 254 -1.84 16.14 20.51
C ALA A 254 -0.61 16.92 21.03
N LEU A 255 -0.49 18.20 20.67
CA LEU A 255 0.59 19.07 21.18
C LEU A 255 0.47 19.31 22.68
N GLU A 256 -0.74 19.55 23.18
CA GLU A 256 -0.99 19.74 24.62
C GLU A 256 -0.60 18.50 25.43
N THR A 257 -0.94 17.30 24.93
CA THR A 257 -0.59 16.02 25.56
C THR A 257 0.92 15.80 25.62
N VAL A 258 1.64 16.15 24.55
CA VAL A 258 3.11 16.04 24.51
C VAL A 258 3.76 17.06 25.45
N MET A 259 3.30 18.32 25.43
CA MET A 259 3.82 19.37 26.30
C MET A 259 3.60 19.04 27.78
N ALA A 260 2.46 18.45 28.13
CA ALA A 260 2.17 18.03 29.51
C ALA A 260 3.08 16.90 30.02
N LYS A 261 3.66 16.07 29.14
CA LYS A 261 4.61 15.00 29.53
C LYS A 261 6.06 15.48 29.67
N VAL A 262 6.40 16.64 29.12
CA VAL A 262 7.77 17.18 29.12
C VAL A 262 8.02 18.10 30.34
N GLN A 263 6.96 18.52 31.03
CA GLN A 263 7.02 19.27 32.29
C GLN A 263 7.11 18.33 33.50
#